data_AF-A0A7Y4XYU0-F1
#
_entry.id   AF-A0A7Y4XYU0-F1
#
_cell.length_a   1.000
_cell.length_b   1.000
_cell.length_c   1.000
_cell.angle_alpha   90.00
_cell.angle_beta   90.00
_cell.angle_gamma   90.00
#
_symmetry.space_group_name_H-M   'P 1'
#
loop_
_entity.id
_entity.type
_entity.pdbx_description
1 polymer ?
#
loop_
_entity_poly.entity_id
_entity_poly.type
_entity_poly.pdbx_seq_one_letter_code
_entity_poly.pdbx_strand_id
1 'polypeptide(L)'
;MSYPAYLKQPSDAGHEALRQFIYTPIEEAINLLDSRQQQAHLKLLDFYVPEPLNPYSHWEYRQHPQTAVMFRQIATPNHEMRRVVKLCEKHQLNLLILSFQEDKFISHNSCKHALGRMGFFEGLGRHGGKKIRYSTIINFNQYNGRLMRECQTLRGQPLMKFHHDLLFQEFKQLSANNVVECSDWFIQQRAQTGNLYRAFLKLFLKHAILIETFVLSDSELDFTLTRVLPAFQEIVNAFGIKPLIVNADTEQLEDDDYHLYAANNLPPPEDDDYWLFYPGHLHALAPEDRRIIIR
;
A
#
# COMPACT_ATOMS: atom_id res chain seq x y z
N MET A 1 -13.20 22.21 13.02
CA MET A 1 -12.07 22.69 13.85
C MET A 1 -10.98 23.23 12.92
N SER A 2 -10.39 24.40 13.21
CA SER A 2 -9.24 24.93 12.45
C SER A 2 -7.96 24.28 12.95
N TYR A 3 -7.06 23.91 12.05
CA TYR A 3 -5.84 23.18 12.37
C TYR A 3 -4.80 24.11 13.03
N PRO A 4 -4.09 23.66 14.09
CA PRO A 4 -2.97 24.41 14.62
C PRO A 4 -1.87 24.58 13.56
N ALA A 5 -1.35 25.80 13.42
CA ALA A 5 -0.31 26.11 12.44
C ALA A 5 0.98 25.29 12.61
N TYR A 6 1.22 24.69 13.78
CA TYR A 6 2.43 23.93 14.08
C TYR A 6 2.53 22.58 13.35
N LEU A 7 1.40 22.01 12.91
CA LEU A 7 1.40 20.74 12.16
C LEU A 7 1.90 20.86 10.72
N LYS A 8 2.18 22.09 10.27
CA LYS A 8 2.82 22.39 8.97
C LYS A 8 4.32 22.64 9.10
N GLN A 9 4.88 22.57 10.31
CA GLN A 9 6.31 22.78 10.52
C GLN A 9 7.05 21.44 10.39
N PRO A 10 8.08 21.33 9.52
CA PRO A 10 8.93 20.16 9.42
C PRO A 10 9.82 20.09 10.67
N SER A 11 9.24 19.57 11.73
CA SER A 11 9.89 19.29 13.00
C SER A 11 9.42 17.91 13.44
N ASP A 12 10.25 17.19 14.20
CA ASP A 12 9.90 15.87 14.72
C ASP A 12 8.57 15.89 15.49
N ALA A 13 8.31 16.97 16.24
CA ALA A 13 7.06 17.18 16.94
C ALA A 13 5.86 17.38 15.99
N GLY A 14 6.05 18.09 14.87
CA GLY A 14 5.03 18.28 13.84
C GLY A 14 4.70 16.96 13.12
N HIS A 15 5.71 16.16 12.80
CA HIS A 15 5.55 14.84 12.18
C HIS A 15 4.81 13.89 13.12
N GLU A 16 5.20 13.82 14.39
CA GLU A 16 4.55 12.96 15.36
C GLU A 16 3.09 13.36 15.61
N ALA A 17 2.80 14.65 15.74
CA ALA A 17 1.43 15.11 15.91
C ALA A 17 0.56 14.88 14.65
N LEU A 18 1.15 14.94 13.45
CA LEU A 18 0.46 14.54 12.21
C LEU A 18 0.19 13.03 12.18
N ARG A 19 1.16 12.21 12.58
CA ARG A 19 1.02 10.74 12.69
C ARG A 19 -0.13 10.38 13.63
N GLN A 20 -0.16 10.95 14.83
CA GLN A 20 -1.23 10.72 15.80
C GLN A 20 -2.61 11.16 15.30
N PHE A 21 -2.65 12.20 14.46
CA PHE A 21 -3.90 12.69 13.88
C PHE A 21 -4.46 11.78 12.79
N ILE A 22 -3.59 11.29 11.89
CA ILE A 22 -4.00 10.47 10.74
C ILE A 22 -4.21 9.02 11.16
N TYR A 23 -3.29 8.45 11.93
CA TYR A 23 -3.27 7.03 12.22
C TYR A 23 -4.10 6.65 13.44
N THR A 24 -4.50 5.39 13.46
CA THR A 24 -5.18 4.72 14.56
C THR A 24 -4.36 3.48 14.89
N PRO A 25 -4.00 3.24 16.16
CA PRO A 25 -3.40 1.97 16.56
C PRO A 25 -4.23 0.79 16.06
N ILE A 26 -3.60 -0.29 15.60
CA ILE A 26 -4.29 -1.38 14.92
C ILE A 26 -5.39 -2.03 15.79
N GLU A 27 -5.10 -2.27 17.06
CA GLU A 27 -6.08 -2.82 18.01
C GLU A 27 -7.29 -1.88 18.20
N GLU A 28 -7.05 -0.57 18.25
CA GLU A 28 -8.14 0.42 18.33
C GLU A 28 -8.93 0.43 17.02
N ALA A 29 -8.26 0.38 15.87
CA ALA A 29 -8.89 0.39 14.55
C ALA A 29 -9.81 -0.83 14.37
N ILE A 30 -9.39 -2.00 14.84
CA ILE A 30 -10.17 -3.24 14.84
C ILE A 30 -11.45 -3.08 15.67
N ASN A 31 -11.31 -2.68 16.93
CA ASN A 31 -12.45 -2.49 17.83
C ASN A 31 -13.44 -1.44 17.32
N LEU A 32 -12.93 -0.36 16.71
CA LEU A 32 -13.75 0.67 16.09
C LEU A 32 -14.45 0.17 14.83
N LEU A 33 -13.79 -0.64 13.99
CA LEU A 33 -14.41 -1.22 12.79
C LEU A 33 -15.63 -2.06 13.18
N ASP A 34 -15.45 -2.97 14.14
CA ASP A 34 -16.51 -3.85 14.63
C ASP A 34 -17.69 -3.04 15.18
N SER A 35 -17.39 -2.04 16.02
CA SER A 35 -18.39 -1.15 16.59
C SER A 35 -19.18 -0.39 15.53
N ARG A 36 -18.50 0.11 14.49
CA ARG A 36 -19.12 0.90 13.40
C ARG A 36 -19.94 0.04 12.46
N GLN A 37 -19.54 -1.22 12.22
CA GLN A 37 -20.28 -2.15 11.38
C GLN A 37 -21.60 -2.60 12.03
N GLN A 38 -21.67 -2.65 13.36
CA GLN A 38 -22.89 -2.97 14.11
C GLN A 38 -23.90 -1.81 14.17
N GLN A 39 -23.46 -0.57 13.91
CA GLN A 39 -24.31 0.61 13.96
C GLN A 39 -25.10 0.82 12.65
N ALA A 40 -26.30 0.23 12.58
CA ALA A 40 -27.19 0.31 11.41
C ALA A 40 -27.56 1.75 10.97
N HIS A 41 -27.44 2.74 11.87
CA HIS A 41 -27.86 4.13 11.67
C HIS A 41 -26.71 5.11 11.40
N LEU A 42 -25.45 4.65 11.34
CA LEU A 42 -24.38 5.47 10.76
C LEU A 42 -24.81 5.80 9.33
N LYS A 43 -25.21 7.07 9.09
CA LYS A 43 -25.69 7.63 7.81
C LYS A 43 -24.58 7.66 6.74
N LEU A 44 -23.85 6.57 6.61
CA LEU A 44 -22.88 6.29 5.57
C LEU A 44 -23.57 5.52 4.43
N LEU A 45 -24.86 5.79 4.20
CA LEU A 45 -25.73 4.92 3.39
C LEU A 45 -25.75 5.26 1.89
N ASP A 46 -25.17 6.39 1.48
CA ASP A 46 -25.35 6.89 0.10
C ASP A 46 -24.02 7.12 -0.65
N PHE A 47 -23.06 6.19 -0.56
CA PHE A 47 -21.93 6.24 -1.49
C PHE A 47 -21.58 4.86 -2.04
N TYR A 48 -21.21 4.83 -3.33
CA TYR A 48 -20.89 3.61 -4.04
C TYR A 48 -19.60 3.00 -3.49
N VAL A 49 -19.69 1.79 -2.96
CA VAL A 49 -18.58 1.02 -2.40
C VAL A 49 -18.14 0.01 -3.46
N PRO A 50 -16.83 -0.12 -3.77
CA PRO A 50 -16.39 -1.10 -4.74
C PRO A 50 -16.66 -2.51 -4.21
N GLU A 51 -17.02 -3.42 -5.11
CA GLU A 51 -16.89 -4.85 -4.82
C GLU A 51 -15.42 -5.16 -4.51
N PRO A 52 -15.06 -5.93 -3.46
CA PRO A 52 -15.86 -6.76 -2.54
C PRO A 52 -16.15 -6.11 -1.17
N LEU A 53 -15.92 -4.80 -1.03
CA LEU A 53 -16.19 -4.06 0.22
C LEU A 53 -17.68 -3.71 0.39
N ASN A 54 -18.49 -3.92 -0.67
CA ASN A 54 -19.90 -3.66 -0.67
C ASN A 54 -20.64 -4.70 0.20
N PRO A 55 -21.25 -4.31 1.33
CA PRO A 55 -21.93 -5.26 2.22
C PRO A 55 -23.22 -5.87 1.61
N TYR A 56 -23.68 -5.35 0.47
CA TYR A 56 -24.93 -5.77 -0.18
C TYR A 56 -24.72 -6.75 -1.34
N SER A 57 -23.50 -6.91 -1.83
CA SER A 57 -23.25 -7.65 -3.07
C SER A 57 -23.27 -9.15 -2.91
N HIS A 58 -22.99 -9.66 -1.70
CA HIS A 58 -23.04 -11.09 -1.42
C HIS A 58 -23.46 -11.35 0.02
N TRP A 59 -24.67 -11.90 0.20
CA TRP A 59 -25.26 -12.24 1.50
C TRP A 59 -24.45 -13.30 2.28
N GLU A 60 -23.61 -14.08 1.59
CA GLU A 60 -22.72 -15.09 2.16
C GLU A 60 -21.49 -14.47 2.88
N TYR A 61 -21.16 -13.21 2.60
CA TYR A 61 -20.07 -12.46 3.26
C TYR A 61 -20.55 -11.59 4.42
N ARG A 62 -21.80 -11.76 4.88
CA ARG A 62 -22.31 -11.07 6.10
C ARG A 62 -21.49 -11.37 7.37
N GLN A 63 -20.54 -12.28 7.30
CA GLN A 63 -19.43 -12.38 8.23
C GLN A 63 -18.17 -11.79 7.58
N HIS A 64 -18.13 -10.48 7.35
CA HIS A 64 -16.91 -9.85 6.86
C HIS A 64 -15.86 -9.97 7.99
N PRO A 65 -14.82 -10.82 7.86
CA PRO A 65 -13.68 -10.71 8.76
C PRO A 65 -13.17 -9.27 8.69
N GLN A 66 -12.66 -8.77 9.82
CA GLN A 66 -12.04 -7.46 9.95
C GLN A 66 -11.09 -7.24 8.76
N THR A 67 -11.54 -6.44 7.79
CA THR A 67 -10.92 -6.37 6.47
C THR A 67 -9.90 -5.25 6.47
N ALA A 68 -8.66 -5.59 6.16
CA ALA A 68 -7.60 -4.65 5.91
C ALA A 68 -7.46 -4.41 4.41
N VAL A 69 -7.19 -3.17 4.03
CA VAL A 69 -7.03 -2.75 2.64
C VAL A 69 -5.66 -2.11 2.47
N MET A 70 -4.95 -2.53 1.44
CA MET A 70 -3.77 -1.85 0.91
C MET A 70 -4.06 -1.40 -0.52
N PHE A 71 -3.64 -0.19 -0.90
CA PHE A 71 -3.88 0.32 -2.26
C PHE A 71 -2.59 0.43 -3.06
N ARG A 72 -2.40 -0.39 -4.09
CA ARG A 72 -1.20 -0.34 -4.94
C ARG A 72 -1.59 -0.44 -6.40
N GLN A 73 -0.95 0.32 -7.28
CA GLN A 73 -1.28 0.24 -8.71
C GLN A 73 -1.07 -1.19 -9.27
N ILE A 74 -0.04 -1.89 -8.78
CA ILE A 74 0.19 -3.32 -9.02
C ILE A 74 0.55 -3.99 -7.69
N ALA A 75 -0.13 -5.08 -7.34
CA ALA A 75 0.19 -5.87 -6.16
C ALA A 75 1.48 -6.67 -6.39
N THR A 76 2.44 -6.58 -5.47
CA THR A 76 3.79 -7.13 -5.66
C THR A 76 4.42 -7.57 -4.32
N PRO A 77 5.27 -8.61 -4.27
CA PRO A 77 5.84 -9.10 -3.01
C PRO A 77 7.11 -8.35 -2.59
N ASN A 78 7.04 -7.02 -2.49
CA ASN A 78 8.11 -6.22 -1.90
C ASN A 78 8.09 -6.32 -0.36
N HIS A 79 9.08 -5.72 0.31
CA HIS A 79 9.16 -5.74 1.78
C HIS A 79 7.99 -5.03 2.47
N GLU A 80 7.44 -4.01 1.85
CA GLU A 80 6.20 -3.37 2.30
C GLU A 80 5.03 -4.37 2.36
N MET A 81 4.74 -5.06 1.26
CA MET A 81 3.70 -6.09 1.21
C MET A 81 3.95 -7.19 2.24
N ARG A 82 5.21 -7.62 2.43
CA ARG A 82 5.55 -8.61 3.46
C ARG A 82 5.16 -8.14 4.86
N ARG A 83 5.37 -6.85 5.16
CA ARG A 83 4.99 -6.26 6.45
C ARG A 83 3.48 -6.22 6.61
N VAL A 84 2.76 -5.76 5.60
CA VAL A 84 1.30 -5.73 5.60
C VAL A 84 0.70 -7.12 5.78
N VAL A 85 1.23 -8.13 5.08
CA VAL A 85 0.79 -9.52 5.21
C VAL A 85 1.02 -10.03 6.63
N LYS A 86 2.22 -9.85 7.21
CA LYS A 86 2.51 -10.24 8.59
C LYS A 86 1.58 -9.56 9.60
N LEU A 87 1.35 -8.25 9.42
CA LEU A 87 0.45 -7.48 10.27
C LEU A 87 -0.99 -8.04 10.21
N CYS A 88 -1.48 -8.34 9.02
CA CYS A 88 -2.79 -8.95 8.85
C CYS A 88 -2.87 -10.34 9.48
N GLU A 89 -1.83 -11.17 9.35
CA GLU A 89 -1.79 -12.50 9.97
C GLU A 89 -1.81 -12.42 11.50
N LYS A 90 -1.00 -11.53 12.08
CA LYS A 90 -0.92 -11.33 13.54
C LYS A 90 -2.28 -10.97 14.13
N HIS A 91 -3.02 -10.10 13.47
CA HIS A 91 -4.32 -9.61 13.92
C HIS A 91 -5.52 -10.31 13.25
N GLN A 92 -5.29 -11.41 12.52
CA GLN A 92 -6.32 -12.20 11.85
C GLN A 92 -7.22 -11.39 10.90
N LEU A 93 -6.65 -10.38 10.26
CA LEU A 93 -7.32 -9.52 9.29
C LEU A 93 -7.34 -10.16 7.90
N ASN A 94 -8.45 -10.00 7.20
CA ASN A 94 -8.52 -10.37 5.79
C ASN A 94 -7.91 -9.24 4.94
N LEU A 95 -6.80 -9.52 4.26
CA LEU A 95 -6.15 -8.54 3.40
C LEU A 95 -6.80 -8.48 2.02
N LEU A 96 -7.21 -7.28 1.62
CA LEU A 96 -7.58 -6.92 0.26
C LEU A 96 -6.59 -5.90 -0.30
N ILE A 97 -6.18 -6.11 -1.54
CA ILE A 97 -5.26 -5.25 -2.27
C ILE A 97 -6.05 -4.62 -3.40
N LEU A 98 -6.40 -3.35 -3.25
CA LEU A 98 -7.07 -2.60 -4.30
C LEU A 98 -6.03 -2.11 -5.30
N SER A 99 -6.28 -2.35 -6.59
CA SER A 99 -5.40 -1.99 -7.69
C SER A 99 -6.01 -1.00 -8.66
N PHE A 100 -5.16 -0.23 -9.32
CA PHE A 100 -5.57 0.81 -10.27
C PHE A 100 -4.72 0.75 -11.54
N GLN A 101 -5.19 -0.05 -12.51
CA GLN A 101 -4.46 -0.38 -13.73
C GLN A 101 -4.56 0.69 -14.83
N GLU A 102 -5.52 1.61 -14.71
CA GLU A 102 -5.69 2.77 -15.60
C GLU A 102 -4.79 3.97 -15.22
N ASP A 103 -3.93 3.82 -14.20
CA ASP A 103 -2.88 4.80 -13.93
C ASP A 103 -1.77 4.72 -14.98
N LYS A 104 -1.06 5.83 -15.17
CA LYS A 104 0.12 5.87 -16.04
C LYS A 104 1.33 5.28 -15.34
N PHE A 105 2.10 4.47 -16.05
CA PHE A 105 3.44 4.08 -15.64
C PHE A 105 4.38 5.27 -15.81
N ILE A 106 4.96 5.76 -14.71
CA ILE A 106 5.83 6.94 -14.71
C ILE A 106 7.12 6.59 -13.99
N SER A 107 8.24 6.58 -14.72
CA SER A 107 9.52 6.10 -14.21
C SER A 107 10.19 7.02 -13.19
N HIS A 108 9.72 8.26 -13.02
CA HIS A 108 10.20 9.17 -11.99
C HIS A 108 9.53 8.93 -10.62
N ASN A 109 8.45 8.15 -10.56
CA ASN A 109 7.84 7.74 -9.30
C ASN A 109 8.57 6.49 -8.82
N SER A 110 9.18 6.53 -7.64
CA SER A 110 10.02 5.46 -7.08
C SER A 110 9.28 4.12 -7.02
N CYS A 111 8.05 4.10 -6.51
CA CYS A 111 7.23 2.89 -6.41
C CYS A 111 6.96 2.27 -7.78
N LYS A 112 6.57 3.08 -8.78
CA LYS A 112 6.34 2.62 -10.16
C LYS A 112 7.64 2.19 -10.84
N HIS A 113 8.72 2.92 -10.62
CA HIS A 113 10.03 2.56 -11.14
C HIS A 113 10.50 1.20 -10.60
N ALA A 114 10.27 0.91 -9.32
CA ALA A 114 10.60 -0.38 -8.70
C ALA A 114 9.83 -1.58 -9.27
N LEU A 115 8.65 -1.35 -9.89
CA LEU A 115 7.95 -2.39 -10.67
C LEU A 115 8.70 -2.72 -11.97
N GLY A 116 9.37 -1.74 -12.58
CA GLY A 116 10.11 -1.94 -13.83
C GLY A 116 11.58 -2.35 -13.64
N ARG A 117 12.23 -1.86 -12.57
CA ARG A 117 13.59 -2.19 -12.16
C ARG A 117 13.56 -2.69 -10.73
N MET A 118 13.44 -4.00 -10.60
CA MET A 118 13.31 -4.67 -9.32
C MET A 118 14.67 -4.74 -8.63
N GLY A 119 14.76 -4.22 -7.40
CA GLY A 119 15.91 -4.41 -6.52
C GLY A 119 15.65 -5.56 -5.55
N PHE A 120 16.52 -6.56 -5.54
CA PHE A 120 16.43 -7.75 -4.69
C PHE A 120 17.46 -7.64 -3.58
N PHE A 121 16.99 -7.68 -2.34
CA PHE A 121 17.83 -7.57 -1.17
C PHE A 121 18.45 -8.93 -0.80
N GLU A 122 19.78 -9.03 -0.88
CA GLU A 122 20.57 -10.26 -0.67
C GLU A 122 21.33 -10.28 0.67
N GLY A 123 20.93 -9.42 1.61
CA GLY A 123 21.57 -9.32 2.92
C GLY A 123 22.55 -8.15 3.04
N LEU A 124 23.34 -8.17 4.11
CA LEU A 124 24.39 -7.19 4.37
C LEU A 124 25.77 -7.68 3.88
N GLY A 125 26.60 -6.74 3.49
CA GLY A 125 28.02 -6.94 3.22
C GLY A 125 28.84 -7.05 4.50
N ARG A 126 30.12 -7.39 4.36
CA ARG A 126 31.07 -7.50 5.49
C ARG A 126 31.20 -6.19 6.31
N HIS A 127 30.83 -5.06 5.71
CA HIS A 127 30.88 -3.73 6.31
C HIS A 127 29.48 -3.14 6.57
N GLY A 128 28.44 -3.98 6.66
CA GLY A 128 27.07 -3.52 6.95
C GLY A 128 26.32 -2.88 5.78
N GLY A 129 26.98 -2.60 4.65
CA GLY A 129 26.31 -2.07 3.45
C GLY A 129 25.35 -3.09 2.82
N LYS A 130 24.20 -2.64 2.31
CA LYS A 130 23.19 -3.50 1.67
C LYS A 130 23.73 -4.12 0.39
N LYS A 131 23.51 -5.42 0.22
CA LYS A 131 23.71 -6.10 -1.06
C LYS A 131 22.38 -6.11 -1.81
N ILE A 132 22.29 -5.30 -2.85
CA ILE A 132 21.09 -5.22 -3.69
C ILE A 132 21.46 -5.63 -5.10
N ARG A 133 20.76 -6.64 -5.62
CA ARG A 133 20.86 -7.04 -7.02
C ARG A 133 19.70 -6.45 -7.79
N TYR A 134 19.96 -5.76 -8.89
CA TYR A 134 18.91 -5.17 -9.71
C TYR A 134 18.64 -5.99 -10.97
N SER A 135 17.37 -6.19 -11.30
CA SER A 135 16.93 -6.68 -12.61
C SER A 135 15.96 -5.68 -13.23
N THR A 136 16.28 -5.24 -14.45
CA THR A 136 15.36 -4.44 -15.27
C THR A 136 14.48 -5.39 -16.06
N ILE A 137 13.17 -5.33 -15.83
CA ILE A 137 12.22 -6.30 -16.37
C ILE A 137 11.28 -5.70 -17.42
N ILE A 138 11.33 -4.39 -17.68
CA ILE A 138 10.56 -3.71 -18.73
C ILE A 138 11.46 -2.83 -19.60
N ASN A 139 10.93 -2.38 -20.73
CA ASN A 139 11.53 -1.29 -21.50
C ASN A 139 10.95 0.07 -21.07
N PHE A 140 11.67 0.80 -20.19
CA PHE A 140 11.23 2.10 -19.69
C PHE A 140 10.94 3.12 -20.81
N ASN A 141 11.78 3.19 -21.84
CA ASN A 141 11.60 4.12 -22.94
C ASN A 141 10.32 3.85 -23.73
N GLN A 142 9.86 2.60 -23.77
CA GLN A 142 8.64 2.21 -24.46
C GLN A 142 7.38 2.50 -23.63
N TYR A 143 7.42 2.23 -22.33
CA TYR A 143 6.24 2.22 -21.47
C TYR A 143 6.04 3.47 -20.61
N ASN A 144 7.05 4.35 -20.48
CA ASN A 144 6.89 5.58 -19.72
C ASN A 144 5.76 6.45 -20.31
N GLY A 145 4.80 6.83 -19.46
CA GLY A 145 3.60 7.58 -19.81
C GLY A 145 2.42 6.74 -20.32
N ARG A 146 2.60 5.43 -20.56
CA ARG A 146 1.52 4.51 -20.97
C ARG A 146 0.72 4.02 -19.77
N LEU A 147 -0.47 3.46 -20.02
CA LEU A 147 -1.29 2.86 -18.96
C LEU A 147 -0.61 1.60 -18.41
N MET A 148 -0.71 1.35 -17.10
CA MET A 148 -0.07 0.18 -16.49
C MET A 148 -0.55 -1.14 -17.08
N ARG A 149 -1.83 -1.23 -17.45
CA ARG A 149 -2.39 -2.42 -18.13
C ARG A 149 -1.73 -2.75 -19.47
N GLU A 150 -1.10 -1.78 -20.12
CA GLU A 150 -0.41 -1.94 -21.41
C GLU A 150 1.06 -2.36 -21.23
N CYS A 151 1.61 -2.25 -20.03
CA CYS A 151 3.00 -2.57 -19.76
C CYS A 151 3.24 -4.08 -19.85
N GLN A 152 4.34 -4.46 -20.50
CA GLN A 152 4.80 -5.84 -20.57
C GLN A 152 6.26 -5.95 -20.13
N THR A 153 6.63 -7.12 -19.64
CA THR A 153 8.01 -7.45 -19.34
C THR A 153 8.84 -7.57 -20.64
N LEU A 154 10.17 -7.60 -20.52
CA LEU A 154 11.09 -7.85 -21.63
C LEU A 154 10.85 -9.21 -22.31
N ARG A 155 10.11 -10.12 -21.67
CA ARG A 155 9.69 -11.43 -22.23
C ARG A 155 8.27 -11.41 -22.82
N GLY A 156 7.62 -10.25 -22.89
CA GLY A 156 6.28 -10.08 -23.46
C GLY A 156 5.12 -10.46 -22.52
N GLN A 157 5.38 -10.91 -21.29
CA GLN A 157 4.33 -11.15 -20.30
C GLN A 157 3.74 -9.83 -19.81
N PRO A 158 2.41 -9.69 -19.63
CA PRO A 158 1.82 -8.52 -18.98
C PRO A 158 2.46 -8.26 -17.61
N LEU A 159 2.89 -7.02 -17.35
CA LEU A 159 3.63 -6.65 -16.14
C LEU A 159 2.86 -7.01 -14.86
N MET A 160 1.56 -6.73 -14.85
CA MET A 160 0.68 -7.04 -13.72
C MET A 160 0.62 -8.54 -13.44
N LYS A 161 0.45 -9.35 -14.50
CA LYS A 161 0.42 -10.80 -14.36
C LYS A 161 1.73 -11.31 -13.75
N PHE A 162 2.87 -10.78 -14.21
CA PHE A 162 4.17 -11.14 -13.67
C PHE A 162 4.27 -10.86 -12.16
N HIS A 163 3.90 -9.66 -11.71
CA HIS A 163 3.94 -9.32 -10.29
C HIS A 163 2.93 -10.12 -9.45
N HIS A 164 1.72 -10.38 -9.97
CA HIS A 164 0.72 -11.19 -9.28
C HIS A 164 1.19 -12.66 -9.16
N ASP A 165 1.77 -13.23 -10.21
CA ASP A 165 2.35 -14.58 -10.16
C ASP A 165 3.44 -14.67 -9.07
N LEU A 166 4.32 -13.66 -8.98
CA LEU A 166 5.31 -13.56 -7.90
C LEU A 166 4.66 -13.42 -6.53
N LEU A 167 3.64 -12.58 -6.40
CA LEU A 167 2.92 -12.34 -5.14
C LEU A 167 2.34 -13.63 -4.58
N PHE A 168 1.59 -14.38 -5.39
CA PHE A 168 0.96 -15.64 -4.97
C PHE A 168 1.97 -16.78 -4.84
N GLN A 169 3.12 -16.68 -5.49
CA GLN A 169 4.22 -17.59 -5.25
C GLN A 169 4.84 -17.35 -3.87
N GLU A 170 5.03 -16.11 -3.46
CA GLU A 170 5.63 -15.73 -2.16
C GLU A 170 4.65 -15.95 -1.00
N PHE A 171 3.41 -15.51 -1.15
CA PHE A 171 2.39 -15.54 -0.09
C PHE A 171 1.30 -16.56 -0.43
N LYS A 172 1.46 -17.80 0.03
CA LYS A 172 0.54 -18.92 -0.23
C LYS A 172 -0.86 -18.74 0.34
N GLN A 173 -0.97 -17.90 1.37
CA GLN A 173 -2.22 -17.50 2.00
C GLN A 173 -3.01 -16.47 1.16
N LEU A 174 -2.37 -15.82 0.20
CA LEU A 174 -3.03 -14.91 -0.73
C LEU A 174 -3.44 -15.63 -2.01
N SER A 175 -4.53 -15.17 -2.60
CA SER A 175 -5.09 -15.68 -3.85
C SER A 175 -5.56 -14.53 -4.74
N ALA A 176 -6.02 -14.86 -5.96
CA ALA A 176 -6.60 -13.87 -6.86
C ALA A 176 -7.77 -13.09 -6.23
N ASN A 177 -8.50 -13.69 -5.27
CA ASN A 177 -9.61 -13.01 -4.58
C ASN A 177 -9.13 -11.89 -3.64
N ASN A 178 -7.84 -11.87 -3.28
CA ASN A 178 -7.26 -10.82 -2.45
C ASN A 178 -6.84 -9.60 -3.28
N VAL A 179 -6.78 -9.69 -4.62
CA VAL A 179 -6.38 -8.58 -5.49
C VAL A 179 -7.58 -8.13 -6.32
N VAL A 180 -8.01 -6.89 -6.09
CA VAL A 180 -9.21 -6.33 -6.71
C VAL A 180 -8.81 -5.23 -7.67
N GLU A 181 -9.25 -5.35 -8.92
CA GLU A 181 -9.12 -4.26 -9.89
C GLU A 181 -10.23 -3.24 -9.64
N CYS A 182 -9.87 -2.00 -9.34
CA CYS A 182 -10.82 -0.95 -8.97
C CYS A 182 -10.81 0.25 -9.91
N SER A 183 -10.28 0.12 -11.14
CA SER A 183 -10.16 1.24 -12.06
C SER A 183 -11.49 1.90 -12.38
N ASP A 184 -12.53 1.11 -12.65
CA ASP A 184 -13.86 1.64 -12.94
C ASP A 184 -14.39 2.47 -11.76
N TRP A 185 -14.22 1.97 -10.54
CA TRP A 185 -14.60 2.68 -9.32
C TRP A 185 -13.84 4.00 -9.19
N PHE A 186 -12.51 3.98 -9.32
CA PHE A 186 -11.69 5.19 -9.19
C PHE A 186 -12.01 6.23 -10.28
N ILE A 187 -12.20 5.79 -11.53
CA ILE A 187 -12.56 6.67 -12.64
C ILE A 187 -13.92 7.32 -12.39
N GLN A 188 -14.92 6.52 -11.99
CA GLN A 188 -16.26 7.01 -11.69
C GLN A 188 -16.24 8.01 -10.53
N GLN A 189 -15.56 7.69 -9.42
CA GLN A 189 -15.46 8.58 -8.27
C GLN A 189 -14.71 9.87 -8.58
N ARG A 190 -13.64 9.81 -9.38
CA ARG A 190 -12.92 10.99 -9.85
C ARG A 190 -13.83 11.90 -10.68
N ALA A 191 -14.63 11.33 -11.59
CA ALA A 191 -15.56 12.07 -12.43
C ALA A 191 -16.69 12.73 -11.61
N GLN A 192 -17.22 12.03 -10.60
CA GLN A 192 -18.33 12.52 -9.79
C GLN A 192 -17.93 13.57 -8.75
N THR A 193 -16.79 13.38 -8.08
CA THR A 193 -16.46 14.16 -6.89
C THR A 193 -15.40 15.23 -7.12
N GLY A 194 -14.60 15.11 -8.19
CA GLY A 194 -13.41 15.94 -8.40
C GLY A 194 -12.29 15.71 -7.37
N ASN A 195 -12.55 14.97 -6.29
CA ASN A 195 -11.61 14.68 -5.22
C ASN A 195 -11.64 13.18 -4.87
N LEU A 196 -10.76 12.43 -5.54
CA LEU A 196 -10.62 10.99 -5.38
C LEU A 196 -10.31 10.58 -3.94
N TYR A 197 -9.45 11.32 -3.24
CA TYR A 197 -9.06 11.01 -1.86
C TYR A 197 -10.24 11.12 -0.90
N ARG A 198 -11.14 12.08 -1.13
CA ARG A 198 -12.37 12.19 -0.32
C ARG A 198 -13.25 10.95 -0.49
N ALA A 199 -13.45 10.47 -1.71
CA ALA A 199 -14.23 9.26 -1.97
C ALA A 199 -13.54 8.02 -1.40
N PHE A 200 -12.23 7.91 -1.60
CA PHE A 200 -11.41 6.79 -1.14
C PHE A 200 -11.39 6.68 0.40
N LEU A 201 -11.12 7.78 1.11
CA LEU A 201 -11.05 7.78 2.58
C LEU A 201 -12.41 7.50 3.25
N LYS A 202 -13.54 7.75 2.57
CA LYS A 202 -14.88 7.38 3.09
C LYS A 202 -15.04 5.88 3.27
N LEU A 203 -14.39 5.06 2.43
CA LEU A 203 -14.45 3.60 2.54
C LEU A 203 -14.06 3.14 3.95
N PHE A 204 -13.03 3.77 4.51
CA PHE A 204 -12.46 3.40 5.81
C PHE A 204 -13.19 4.01 6.99
N LEU A 205 -14.35 4.62 6.79
CA LEU A 205 -15.20 5.03 7.91
C LEU A 205 -15.87 3.82 8.55
N LYS A 206 -16.31 2.82 7.77
CA LYS A 206 -16.99 1.63 8.31
C LYS A 206 -16.71 0.31 7.57
N HIS A 207 -16.10 0.34 6.39
CA HIS A 207 -16.03 -0.86 5.54
C HIS A 207 -14.73 -1.65 5.71
N ALA A 208 -13.63 -0.97 6.02
CA ALA A 208 -12.32 -1.59 6.15
C ALA A 208 -11.37 -0.70 6.97
N ILE A 209 -10.20 -1.25 7.27
CA ILE A 209 -9.03 -0.54 7.79
C ILE A 209 -8.07 -0.32 6.62
N LEU A 210 -7.65 0.92 6.36
CA LEU A 210 -6.59 1.22 5.39
C LEU A 210 -5.22 0.98 6.06
N ILE A 211 -4.39 0.13 5.49
CA ILE A 211 -2.97 0.01 5.85
C ILE A 211 -2.17 0.81 4.83
N GLU A 212 -1.61 1.94 5.26
CA GLU A 212 -0.85 2.84 4.40
C GLU A 212 0.11 3.70 5.21
N THR A 213 1.22 4.12 4.60
CA THR A 213 2.11 5.10 5.21
C THR A 213 2.14 6.41 4.41
N PHE A 214 1.54 7.46 4.97
CA PHE A 214 1.48 8.81 4.44
C PHE A 214 2.58 9.75 4.96
N VAL A 215 3.35 9.36 5.97
CA VAL A 215 4.29 10.27 6.68
C VAL A 215 5.63 9.55 6.87
N LEU A 216 6.27 9.17 5.76
CA LEU A 216 7.60 8.53 5.75
C LEU A 216 8.73 9.55 5.56
N SER A 217 8.61 10.45 4.59
CA SER A 217 9.71 11.32 4.18
C SER A 217 9.24 12.73 3.81
N ASP A 218 10.17 13.67 3.72
CA ASP A 218 9.92 15.03 3.24
C ASP A 218 9.32 15.05 1.82
N SER A 219 9.67 14.06 0.99
CA SER A 219 9.16 13.94 -0.38
C SER A 219 7.68 13.52 -0.45
N GLU A 220 7.22 12.75 0.53
CA GLU A 220 5.81 12.35 0.65
C GLU A 220 4.99 13.34 1.47
N LEU A 221 5.64 14.12 2.33
CA LEU A 221 4.99 15.11 3.18
C LEU A 221 4.20 16.15 2.36
N ASP A 222 4.75 16.65 1.25
CA ASP A 222 4.03 17.59 0.38
C ASP A 222 2.75 16.96 -0.17
N PHE A 223 2.83 15.72 -0.65
CA PHE A 223 1.66 14.99 -1.14
C PHE A 223 0.60 14.83 -0.04
N THR A 224 1.03 14.43 1.15
CA THR A 224 0.14 14.24 2.29
C THR A 224 -0.51 15.55 2.73
N LEU A 225 0.25 16.62 2.84
CA LEU A 225 -0.28 17.94 3.25
C LEU A 225 -1.20 18.56 2.21
N THR A 226 -0.96 18.33 0.91
CA THR A 226 -1.71 18.97 -0.18
C THR A 226 -2.89 18.15 -0.69
N ARG A 227 -2.87 16.81 -0.55
CA ARG A 227 -3.90 15.90 -1.09
C ARG A 227 -4.63 15.12 -0.01
N VAL A 228 -3.89 14.42 0.85
CA VAL A 228 -4.46 13.47 1.81
C VAL A 228 -5.11 14.20 2.98
N LEU A 229 -4.37 15.10 3.63
CA LEU A 229 -4.80 15.80 4.84
C LEU A 229 -6.06 16.67 4.61
N PRO A 230 -6.19 17.45 3.51
CA PRO A 230 -7.41 18.20 3.24
C PRO A 230 -8.64 17.27 3.09
N ALA A 231 -8.50 16.19 2.33
CA ALA A 231 -9.57 15.21 2.16
C ALA A 231 -9.94 14.53 3.49
N PHE A 232 -8.95 14.13 4.29
CA PHE A 232 -9.14 13.55 5.61
C PHE A 232 -9.90 14.51 6.54
N GLN A 233 -9.52 15.78 6.58
CA GLN A 233 -10.18 16.80 7.40
C GLN A 233 -11.63 17.05 6.95
N GLU A 234 -11.88 17.11 5.64
CA GLU A 234 -13.24 17.22 5.12
C GLU A 234 -14.12 16.06 5.60
N ILE A 235 -13.58 14.83 5.61
CA ILE A 235 -14.29 13.66 6.10
C ILE A 235 -14.53 13.74 7.61
N VAL A 236 -13.51 14.04 8.42
CA VAL A 236 -13.67 14.17 9.87
C VAL A 236 -14.69 15.25 10.22
N ASN A 237 -14.63 16.41 9.56
CA ASN A 237 -15.59 17.50 9.80
C ASN A 237 -17.02 17.13 9.36
N ALA A 238 -17.18 16.38 8.27
CA ALA A 238 -18.49 16.01 7.75
C ALA A 238 -19.17 14.89 8.54
N PHE A 239 -18.40 13.92 9.04
CA PHE A 239 -18.95 12.70 9.68
C PHE A 239 -18.70 12.65 11.19
N GLY A 240 -17.84 13.51 11.74
CA GLY A 240 -17.48 13.52 13.16
C GLY A 240 -16.60 12.35 13.60
N ILE A 241 -16.16 11.49 12.68
CA ILE A 241 -15.32 10.32 12.94
C ILE A 241 -14.18 10.27 11.93
N LYS A 242 -13.01 9.77 12.37
CA LYS A 242 -11.85 9.57 11.48
C LYS A 242 -11.95 8.28 10.67
N PRO A 243 -11.51 8.28 9.40
CA PRO A 243 -11.16 7.07 8.67
C PRO A 243 -10.21 6.18 9.50
N LEU A 244 -10.40 4.86 9.43
CA LEU A 244 -9.53 3.89 10.08
C LEU A 244 -8.30 3.66 9.20
N ILE A 245 -7.21 4.35 9.55
CA ILE A 245 -5.93 4.25 8.85
C ILE A 245 -4.91 3.74 9.86
N VAL A 246 -4.27 2.62 9.56
CA VAL A 246 -3.17 2.03 10.32
C VAL A 246 -1.90 2.26 9.53
N ASN A 247 -0.86 2.72 10.22
CA ASN A 247 0.46 2.84 9.62
C ASN A 247 1.07 1.44 9.48
N ALA A 248 1.57 1.11 8.29
CA ALA A 248 2.26 -0.17 8.08
C ALA A 248 3.50 -0.30 8.97
N ASP A 249 4.08 0.82 9.39
CA ASP A 249 5.35 0.90 10.11
C ASP A 249 5.26 0.96 11.64
N THR A 250 4.06 1.04 12.22
CA THR A 250 3.89 1.29 13.66
C THR A 250 4.16 0.11 14.58
N GLU A 251 4.39 -1.09 14.06
CA GLU A 251 5.02 -2.11 14.89
C GLU A 251 6.47 -1.68 15.10
N GLN A 252 6.73 -1.02 16.23
CA GLN A 252 8.03 -1.11 16.86
C GLN A 252 8.37 -2.59 16.84
N LEU A 253 9.36 -2.93 16.03
CA LEU A 253 9.92 -4.26 15.98
C LEU A 253 10.17 -4.64 17.44
N GLU A 254 9.45 -5.64 17.96
CA GLU A 254 9.79 -6.20 19.26
C GLU A 254 11.28 -6.60 19.20
N ASP A 255 12.03 -6.62 20.31
CA ASP A 255 13.48 -6.91 20.28
C ASP A 255 13.80 -8.21 19.50
N ASP A 256 12.86 -9.16 19.47
CA ASP A 256 12.90 -10.40 18.70
C ASP A 256 12.85 -10.19 17.17
N ASP A 257 12.16 -9.16 16.68
CA ASP A 257 12.17 -8.80 15.27
C ASP A 257 13.51 -8.18 14.88
N TYR A 258 14.15 -7.38 15.74
CA TYR A 258 15.52 -6.90 15.50
C TYR A 258 16.51 -8.07 15.37
N HIS A 259 16.31 -9.12 16.17
CA HIS A 259 17.00 -10.40 15.99
C HIS A 259 16.65 -11.09 14.68
N LEU A 260 15.42 -10.98 14.16
CA LEU A 260 15.08 -11.42 12.80
C LEU A 260 15.77 -10.59 11.71
N TYR A 261 15.92 -9.27 11.88
CA TYR A 261 16.70 -8.45 10.93
C TYR A 261 18.18 -8.85 10.97
N ALA A 262 18.76 -8.99 12.16
CA ALA A 262 20.15 -9.42 12.32
C ALA A 262 20.38 -10.88 11.86
N ALA A 263 19.49 -11.81 12.20
CA ALA A 263 19.59 -13.23 11.86
C ALA A 263 19.32 -13.50 10.38
N ASN A 264 18.47 -12.71 9.73
CA ASN A 264 18.20 -12.81 8.29
C ASN A 264 18.99 -11.79 7.45
N ASN A 265 19.94 -11.08 8.06
CA ASN A 265 20.72 -10.01 7.43
C ASN A 265 19.86 -8.92 6.75
N LEU A 266 18.66 -8.63 7.23
CA LEU A 266 17.82 -7.53 6.74
C LEU A 266 18.37 -6.19 7.26
N PRO A 267 18.29 -5.10 6.47
CA PRO A 267 18.81 -3.81 6.89
C PRO A 267 17.86 -3.15 7.92
N PRO A 268 18.37 -2.24 8.75
CA PRO A 268 17.51 -1.46 9.62
C PRO A 268 16.49 -0.66 8.80
N PRO A 269 15.28 -0.43 9.34
CA PRO A 269 14.16 0.22 8.66
C PRO A 269 14.36 1.72 8.34
N GLU A 270 15.54 2.29 8.63
CA GLU A 270 15.83 3.73 8.54
C GLU A 270 16.12 4.26 7.13
N ASP A 271 16.14 3.40 6.10
CA ASP A 271 16.34 3.83 4.71
C ASP A 271 15.01 3.76 3.94
N ASP A 272 14.53 4.92 3.52
CA ASP A 272 13.23 5.15 2.87
C ASP A 272 12.93 4.19 1.70
N ASP A 273 13.95 3.74 0.96
CA ASP A 273 13.78 2.90 -0.23
C ASP A 273 13.72 1.38 0.05
N TYR A 274 14.02 0.93 1.28
CA TYR A 274 14.10 -0.51 1.57
C TYR A 274 12.78 -1.25 1.30
N TRP A 275 11.66 -0.59 1.59
CA TRP A 275 10.31 -1.12 1.44
C TRP A 275 9.97 -1.50 -0.01
N LEU A 276 10.65 -0.88 -0.97
CA LEU A 276 10.48 -1.13 -2.40
C LEU A 276 11.27 -2.34 -2.90
N PHE A 277 12.20 -2.88 -2.10
CA PHE A 277 12.98 -4.05 -2.50
C PHE A 277 12.21 -5.35 -2.30
N TYR A 278 12.64 -6.35 -3.06
CA TYR A 278 12.12 -7.70 -3.09
C TYR A 278 13.01 -8.64 -2.27
N PRO A 279 12.45 -9.69 -1.66
CA PRO A 279 13.24 -10.77 -1.08
C PRO A 279 14.25 -11.36 -2.08
N GLY A 280 15.50 -11.55 -1.66
CA GLY A 280 16.60 -11.99 -2.52
C GLY A 280 16.34 -13.29 -3.27
N HIS A 281 15.63 -14.25 -2.66
CA HIS A 281 15.34 -15.54 -3.28
C HIS A 281 14.41 -15.43 -4.51
N LEU A 282 13.66 -14.34 -4.64
CA LEU A 282 12.80 -14.10 -5.80
C LEU A 282 13.59 -13.67 -7.04
N HIS A 283 14.87 -13.31 -6.90
CA HIS A 283 15.69 -12.89 -8.04
C HIS A 283 15.75 -13.96 -9.14
N ALA A 284 15.74 -15.25 -8.78
CA ALA A 284 15.76 -16.35 -9.74
C ALA A 284 14.52 -16.40 -10.67
N LEU A 285 13.43 -15.73 -10.28
CA LEU A 285 12.18 -15.66 -11.02
C LEU A 285 12.09 -14.39 -11.88
N ALA A 286 12.98 -13.42 -11.66
CA ALA A 286 13.02 -12.21 -12.45
C ALA A 286 13.38 -12.55 -13.90
N PRO A 287 12.68 -11.99 -14.89
CA PRO A 287 13.05 -12.17 -16.28
C PRO A 287 14.39 -11.46 -16.51
N GLU A 288 15.46 -12.25 -16.63
CA GLU A 288 16.79 -11.73 -16.94
C GLU A 288 16.77 -10.86 -18.20
N ASP A 289 17.44 -9.70 -18.13
CA ASP A 289 17.80 -8.93 -19.31
C ASP A 289 18.85 -9.72 -20.08
N ARG A 290 18.42 -10.48 -21.11
CA ARG A 290 19.31 -11.15 -22.06
C ARG A 290 19.96 -10.18 -23.05
N ARG A 291 20.12 -8.90 -22.72
CA ARG A 291 21.05 -8.02 -23.44
C ARG A 291 22.49 -8.45 -23.12
N ILE A 292 22.87 -9.54 -23.77
CA ILE A 292 24.14 -9.79 -24.43
C ILE A 292 25.32 -9.07 -23.76
N ILE A 293 26.04 -9.80 -22.89
CA ILE A 293 27.48 -9.58 -22.78
C ILE A 293 28.04 -9.94 -24.16
N ILE A 294 28.19 -8.95 -25.04
CA ILE A 294 29.08 -9.10 -26.19
C ILE A 294 30.46 -9.11 -25.56
N ARG A 295 31.04 -10.31 -25.42
CA ARG A 295 32.47 -10.44 -25.21
C ARG A 295 33.20 -10.15 -26.50
#